data_AF-I7BB81-F1
#
_entry.id   AF-I7BB81-F1
#
_cell.length_a   1.000
_cell.length_b   1.000
_cell.length_c   1.000
_cell.angle_alpha   90.00
_cell.angle_beta   90.00
_cell.angle_gamma   90.00
#
_symmetry.space_group_name_H-M   'P 1'
#
loop_
_entity.id
_entity.type
_entity.pdbx_description
1 polymer ?
#
loop_
_entity_poly.entity_id
_entity_poly.type
_entity_poly.pdbx_seq_one_letter_code
_entity_poly.pdbx_strand_id
1 'polypeptide(L)'
;MNDLDLKEIERETRFMVDLINQNPAAFSNNPAGIPAVPLDIMILAQNFASDKYLGNVKAFERFLGDIPDDQWKSVEFVGSYGDDTAHYLTSDTLQGLTPENVHKSFMEGIQSYRDSLPNVANIAEHYYGGRHTVSMVSLSDYLPVEDFNSVFIFNTERLIQNQAAGLVKDAIELTRPKTALELELHRILEDNANPSNPHDDIIISNSETPLHDFPVRKRNFAGKTDETRNSIKNKLTQSIERLLERLNNPDLNDSKKWITATIPFSAYNVVTGNAYSSENQAFAEMYSEECNYETGCYISAKQAMERGFSIAGAKTQVFTQRYAVELNATEIVNGVKQNKLNEDGTPQKFKFFTIGYVNMMNIDELKWTHKDKPDPRIKWKEQYRKGTERKPCNQEKLEIFIDAMLELDYVKVKFGQSSNCYDVHNDEVHMKNRNQFRNDLRFLHTMLHEMAHASGHKSRNNREKLYTYHDDIANRGEEELTANRICALVIEKYGLHESELKDSYEANNLVYDLGWAKRAYEKNPLSLLDTIGNAEFGFKSLQQAIDAKLEQKNVLHLFTKNDVEFEGMEPKTQVAKKDYNRSNKSTYKQKVTA
;
A
#
# COMPACT_ATOMS: atom_id res chain seq x y z
N MET A 1 13.99 -16.24 -20.37
CA MET A 1 12.59 -15.75 -20.38
C MET A 1 12.39 -14.47 -19.55
N ASN A 2 13.44 -13.76 -19.10
CA ASN A 2 13.29 -12.65 -18.14
C ASN A 2 12.67 -11.35 -18.71
N ASP A 3 12.38 -11.31 -20.01
CA ASP A 3 11.83 -10.13 -20.73
C ASP A 3 10.45 -10.39 -21.37
N LEU A 4 9.72 -11.44 -20.95
CA LEU A 4 8.35 -11.67 -21.44
C LEU A 4 7.34 -10.79 -20.69
N ASP A 5 6.56 -10.00 -21.43
CA ASP A 5 5.38 -9.34 -20.90
C ASP A 5 4.16 -10.28 -20.96
N LEU A 6 3.91 -10.96 -19.84
CA LEU A 6 2.81 -11.91 -19.71
C LEU A 6 1.43 -11.29 -19.94
N LYS A 7 1.26 -9.97 -19.78
CA LYS A 7 -0.03 -9.29 -20.00
C LYS A 7 -0.37 -9.19 -21.48
N GLU A 8 0.63 -9.22 -22.35
CA GLU A 8 0.47 -9.02 -23.79
C GLU A 8 0.41 -10.31 -24.59
N ILE A 9 0.76 -11.45 -23.98
CA ILE A 9 0.75 -12.77 -24.64
C ILE A 9 -0.64 -13.09 -25.21
N GLU A 10 -1.73 -12.81 -24.49
CA GLU A 10 -3.08 -13.07 -25.01
C GLU A 10 -3.36 -12.26 -26.27
N ARG A 11 -3.10 -10.94 -26.22
CA ARG A 11 -3.31 -10.03 -27.34
C ARG A 11 -2.48 -10.45 -28.57
N GLU A 12 -1.19 -10.70 -28.36
CA GLU A 12 -0.27 -11.13 -29.41
C GLU A 12 -0.67 -12.49 -29.99
N THR A 13 -1.03 -13.45 -29.15
CA THR A 13 -1.49 -14.77 -29.61
C THR A 13 -2.75 -14.64 -30.46
N ARG A 14 -3.72 -13.82 -30.04
CA ARG A 14 -4.94 -13.57 -30.82
C ARG A 14 -4.62 -12.91 -32.16
N PHE A 15 -3.69 -11.95 -32.19
CA PHE A 15 -3.24 -11.30 -33.42
C PHE A 15 -2.51 -12.27 -34.36
N MET A 16 -1.63 -13.12 -33.82
CA MET A 16 -0.95 -14.18 -34.55
C MET A 16 -1.96 -15.17 -35.19
N VAL A 17 -3.00 -15.58 -34.47
CA VAL A 17 -4.04 -16.46 -35.04
C VAL A 17 -4.77 -15.79 -36.20
N ASP A 18 -5.05 -14.48 -36.13
CA ASP A 18 -5.64 -13.75 -37.25
C ASP A 18 -4.69 -13.71 -38.45
N LEU A 19 -3.40 -13.47 -38.21
CA LEU A 19 -2.37 -13.45 -39.23
C LEU A 19 -2.28 -14.79 -39.97
N ILE A 20 -2.21 -15.90 -39.22
CA ILE A 20 -2.15 -17.26 -39.78
C ILE A 20 -3.42 -17.57 -40.59
N ASN A 21 -4.59 -17.13 -40.13
CA ASN A 21 -5.85 -17.37 -40.83
C ASN A 21 -6.00 -16.53 -42.11
N GLN A 22 -5.49 -15.30 -42.11
CA GLN A 22 -5.53 -14.42 -43.27
C GLN A 22 -4.50 -14.78 -44.33
N ASN A 23 -3.35 -15.33 -43.91
CA ASN A 23 -2.26 -15.68 -44.81
C ASN A 23 -1.62 -17.04 -44.46
N PRO A 24 -2.34 -18.16 -44.60
CA PRO A 24 -1.82 -19.48 -44.28
C PRO A 24 -0.60 -19.87 -45.13
N ALA A 25 -0.53 -19.36 -46.37
CA ALA A 25 0.58 -19.64 -47.28
C ALA A 25 1.94 -19.15 -46.75
N ALA A 26 1.97 -18.06 -45.97
CA ALA A 26 3.20 -17.57 -45.34
C ALA A 26 3.76 -18.52 -44.28
N PHE A 27 2.95 -19.45 -43.76
CA PHE A 27 3.35 -20.44 -42.77
C PHE A 27 3.54 -21.84 -43.36
N SER A 28 3.30 -22.02 -44.67
CA SER A 28 3.34 -23.30 -45.37
C SER A 28 4.63 -23.51 -46.18
N ASN A 29 5.73 -22.84 -45.85
CA ASN A 29 7.01 -22.97 -46.55
C ASN A 29 7.74 -24.27 -46.16
N ASN A 30 7.10 -25.41 -46.42
CA ASN A 30 7.59 -26.75 -46.15
C ASN A 30 7.07 -27.76 -47.19
N PRO A 31 7.72 -28.93 -47.35
CA PRO A 31 7.34 -29.91 -48.37
C PRO A 31 5.93 -30.48 -48.23
N ALA A 32 5.35 -30.48 -47.03
CA ALA A 32 3.97 -30.92 -46.80
C ALA A 32 2.92 -29.87 -47.19
N GLY A 33 3.32 -28.61 -47.43
CA GLY A 33 2.45 -27.53 -47.89
C GLY A 33 1.39 -27.09 -46.88
N ILE A 34 1.51 -27.48 -45.61
CA ILE A 34 0.57 -27.12 -44.54
C ILE A 34 1.17 -26.06 -43.62
N PRO A 35 0.36 -25.23 -42.95
CA PRO A 35 0.88 -24.27 -41.99
C PRO A 35 1.66 -24.97 -40.86
N ALA A 36 2.93 -24.62 -40.73
CA ALA A 36 3.83 -25.17 -39.74
C ALA A 36 3.88 -24.23 -38.52
N VAL A 37 3.15 -24.59 -37.47
CA VAL A 37 3.11 -23.85 -36.21
C VAL A 37 3.64 -24.75 -35.09
N PRO A 38 4.65 -24.32 -34.31
CA PRO A 38 5.17 -25.08 -33.17
C PRO A 38 4.07 -25.45 -32.17
N LEU A 39 4.15 -26.63 -31.56
CA LEU A 39 3.12 -27.12 -30.65
C LEU A 39 2.98 -26.23 -29.40
N ASP A 40 4.07 -25.65 -28.91
CA ASP A 40 4.05 -24.66 -27.81
C ASP A 40 3.25 -23.41 -28.16
N ILE A 41 3.37 -22.91 -29.40
CA ILE A 41 2.58 -21.78 -29.90
C ILE A 41 1.12 -22.17 -30.12
N MET A 42 0.87 -23.39 -30.60
CA MET A 42 -0.48 -23.94 -30.68
C MET A 42 -1.15 -23.98 -29.30
N ILE A 43 -0.44 -24.37 -28.23
CA ILE A 43 -0.97 -24.35 -26.86
C ILE A 43 -1.40 -22.94 -26.45
N LEU A 44 -0.63 -21.90 -26.79
CA LEU A 44 -1.06 -20.51 -26.55
C LEU A 44 -2.40 -20.22 -27.26
N ALA A 45 -2.48 -20.54 -28.56
CA ALA A 45 -3.67 -20.27 -29.37
C ALA A 45 -4.91 -21.04 -28.89
N GLN A 46 -4.74 -22.29 -28.45
CA GLN A 46 -5.82 -23.10 -27.87
C GLN A 46 -6.43 -22.49 -26.61
N ASN A 47 -5.67 -21.67 -25.87
CA ASN A 47 -6.13 -21.06 -24.63
C ASN A 47 -6.61 -19.62 -24.84
N PHE A 48 -5.84 -18.80 -25.54
CA PHE A 48 -6.10 -17.36 -25.69
C PHE A 48 -6.97 -17.00 -26.90
N ALA A 49 -7.15 -17.92 -27.85
CA ALA A 49 -7.89 -17.69 -29.09
C ALA A 49 -8.82 -18.86 -29.44
N SER A 50 -9.32 -19.58 -28.43
CA SER A 50 -10.20 -20.74 -28.59
C SER A 50 -11.52 -20.44 -29.31
N ASP A 51 -11.95 -19.18 -29.27
CA ASP A 51 -13.11 -18.64 -29.99
C ASP A 51 -12.86 -18.43 -31.49
N LYS A 52 -11.61 -18.49 -31.94
CA LYS A 52 -11.23 -18.30 -33.34
C LYS A 52 -11.12 -19.63 -34.09
N TYR A 53 -11.05 -19.55 -35.42
CA TYR A 53 -10.73 -20.71 -36.24
C TYR A 53 -9.27 -21.14 -36.00
N LEU A 54 -9.06 -22.29 -35.37
CA LEU A 54 -7.72 -22.83 -35.08
C LEU A 54 -7.25 -23.87 -36.12
N GLY A 55 -7.94 -24.00 -37.26
CA GLY A 55 -7.66 -25.09 -38.19
C GLY A 55 -6.27 -25.03 -38.82
N ASN A 56 -5.85 -23.82 -39.23
CA ASN A 56 -4.50 -23.60 -39.75
C ASN A 56 -3.45 -23.75 -38.64
N VAL A 57 -3.74 -23.27 -37.43
CA VAL A 57 -2.82 -23.39 -36.27
C VAL A 57 -2.59 -24.83 -35.85
N LYS A 58 -3.62 -25.68 -35.94
CA LYS A 58 -3.55 -27.11 -35.59
C LYS A 58 -3.12 -28.01 -36.75
N ALA A 59 -2.71 -27.47 -37.89
CA ALA A 59 -2.40 -28.28 -39.07
C ALA A 59 -1.24 -29.25 -38.80
N PHE A 60 -0.19 -28.80 -38.10
CA PHE A 60 0.93 -29.66 -37.71
C PHE A 60 0.55 -30.74 -36.68
N GLU A 61 -0.26 -30.41 -35.66
CA GLU A 61 -0.80 -31.39 -34.70
C GLU A 61 -1.62 -32.48 -35.40
N ARG A 62 -2.48 -32.10 -36.36
CA ARG A 62 -3.26 -33.08 -37.14
C ARG A 62 -2.38 -33.97 -38.00
N PHE A 63 -1.40 -33.38 -38.68
CA PHE A 63 -0.42 -34.15 -39.46
C PHE A 63 0.26 -35.22 -38.60
N LEU A 64 0.71 -34.86 -37.39
CA LEU A 64 1.30 -35.83 -36.46
C LEU A 64 0.31 -36.93 -36.03
N GLY A 65 -0.97 -36.58 -35.83
CA GLY A 65 -2.03 -37.53 -35.47
C GLY A 65 -2.45 -38.47 -36.62
N ASP A 66 -2.21 -38.06 -37.87
CA ASP A 66 -2.49 -38.87 -39.05
C ASP A 66 -1.35 -39.85 -39.40
N ILE A 67 -0.20 -39.77 -38.71
CA ILE A 67 0.93 -40.70 -38.88
C ILE A 67 0.57 -42.06 -38.27
N PRO A 68 0.63 -43.16 -39.04
CA PRO A 68 0.37 -44.50 -38.53
C PRO A 68 1.30 -44.93 -37.37
N ASP A 69 0.75 -45.67 -36.40
CA ASP A 69 1.47 -46.12 -35.21
C ASP A 69 2.77 -46.90 -35.52
N ASP A 70 2.83 -47.62 -36.64
CA ASP A 70 3.99 -48.41 -37.07
C ASP A 70 5.17 -47.56 -37.57
N GLN A 71 4.95 -46.26 -37.83
CA GLN A 71 5.98 -45.31 -38.19
C GLN A 71 6.69 -44.71 -36.97
N TRP A 72 6.11 -44.83 -35.77
CA TRP A 72 6.72 -44.36 -34.53
C TRP A 72 7.81 -45.32 -34.08
N LYS A 73 9.02 -44.80 -33.91
CA LYS A 73 10.14 -45.54 -33.33
C LYS A 73 10.19 -45.33 -31.83
N SER A 74 10.76 -46.28 -31.11
CA SER A 74 10.97 -46.19 -29.67
C SER A 74 12.43 -46.48 -29.29
N VAL A 75 12.86 -45.90 -28.18
CA VAL A 75 14.13 -46.23 -27.52
C VAL A 75 13.93 -46.25 -26.01
N GLU A 76 14.49 -47.26 -25.34
CA GLU A 76 14.53 -47.34 -23.89
C GLU A 76 15.69 -46.47 -23.37
N PHE A 77 15.44 -45.70 -22.31
CA PHE A 77 16.43 -44.85 -21.66
C PHE A 77 16.21 -44.81 -20.15
N VAL A 78 17.22 -44.38 -19.40
CA VAL A 78 17.11 -44.23 -17.95
C VAL A 78 16.76 -42.77 -17.63
N GLY A 79 15.49 -42.52 -17.30
CA GLY A 79 14.99 -41.23 -16.90
C GLY A 79 15.25 -40.92 -15.41
N SER A 80 14.84 -39.73 -14.96
CA SER A 80 15.05 -39.27 -13.57
C SER A 80 14.33 -40.10 -12.50
N TYR A 81 13.39 -40.97 -12.89
CA TYR A 81 12.60 -41.82 -11.98
C TYR A 81 12.75 -43.32 -12.28
N GLY A 82 13.70 -43.73 -13.13
CA GLY A 82 13.91 -45.11 -13.56
C GLY A 82 13.84 -45.28 -15.08
N ASP A 83 13.69 -46.53 -15.52
CA ASP A 83 13.59 -46.89 -16.94
C ASP A 83 12.32 -46.28 -17.58
N ASP A 84 12.49 -45.66 -18.75
CA ASP A 84 11.42 -44.99 -19.51
C ASP A 84 11.63 -45.21 -21.02
N THR A 85 10.60 -44.93 -21.82
CA THR A 85 10.61 -45.13 -23.28
C THR A 85 10.34 -43.83 -23.99
N ALA A 86 11.25 -43.44 -24.90
CA ALA A 86 11.09 -42.28 -25.76
C ALA A 86 10.55 -42.70 -27.13
N HIS A 87 9.43 -42.10 -27.54
CA HIS A 87 8.85 -42.29 -28.88
C HIS A 87 9.27 -41.15 -29.81
N TYR A 88 9.66 -41.47 -31.04
CA TYR A 88 10.14 -40.46 -31.99
C TYR A 88 9.83 -40.79 -33.45
N LEU A 89 9.84 -39.75 -34.28
CA LEU A 89 9.69 -39.79 -35.73
C LEU A 89 10.95 -39.26 -36.40
N THR A 90 11.38 -39.94 -37.47
CA THR A 90 12.54 -39.52 -38.26
C THR A 90 12.18 -38.43 -39.28
N SER A 91 13.18 -37.69 -39.74
CA SER A 91 13.01 -36.66 -40.78
C SER A 91 12.27 -37.17 -42.03
N ASP A 92 12.53 -38.41 -42.45
CA ASP A 92 11.85 -39.02 -43.61
C ASP A 92 10.33 -39.13 -43.39
N THR A 93 9.93 -39.57 -42.20
CA THR A 93 8.51 -39.70 -41.81
C THR A 93 7.83 -38.35 -41.70
N LEU A 94 8.56 -37.31 -41.26
CA LEU A 94 8.02 -35.97 -41.03
C LEU A 94 7.81 -35.17 -42.32
N GLN A 95 8.25 -35.65 -43.49
CA GLN A 95 8.04 -35.00 -44.79
C GLN A 95 8.42 -33.50 -44.77
N GLY A 96 9.54 -33.19 -44.10
CA GLY A 96 10.06 -31.83 -43.96
C GLY A 96 9.39 -30.98 -42.88
N LEU A 97 8.50 -31.53 -42.05
CA LEU A 97 7.95 -30.91 -40.84
C LEU A 97 8.76 -31.29 -39.58
N THR A 98 10.09 -31.26 -39.68
CA THR A 98 10.97 -31.40 -38.52
C THR A 98 10.78 -30.22 -37.55
N PRO A 99 11.08 -30.36 -36.24
CA PRO A 99 11.02 -29.24 -35.31
C PRO A 99 11.79 -27.99 -35.79
N GLU A 100 12.95 -28.18 -36.41
CA GLU A 100 13.72 -27.10 -37.06
C GLU A 100 12.92 -26.39 -38.16
N ASN A 101 12.39 -27.14 -39.12
CA ASN A 101 11.66 -26.54 -40.24
C ASN A 101 10.35 -25.91 -39.81
N VAL A 102 9.67 -26.50 -38.82
CA VAL A 102 8.45 -25.93 -38.25
C VAL A 102 8.74 -24.60 -37.56
N HIS A 103 9.80 -24.55 -36.74
CA HIS A 103 10.23 -23.30 -36.10
C HIS A 103 10.62 -22.25 -37.15
N LYS A 104 11.45 -22.62 -38.13
CA LYS A 104 11.90 -21.72 -39.19
C LYS A 104 10.73 -21.16 -40.01
N SER A 105 9.82 -22.01 -40.49
CA SER A 105 8.65 -21.59 -41.27
C SER A 105 7.72 -20.68 -40.46
N PHE A 106 7.57 -20.94 -39.16
CA PHE A 106 6.81 -20.07 -38.28
C PHE A 106 7.46 -18.68 -38.10
N MET A 107 8.77 -18.65 -37.84
CA MET A 107 9.53 -17.40 -37.68
C MET A 107 9.54 -16.57 -38.97
N GLU A 108 9.68 -17.21 -40.13
CA GLU A 108 9.53 -16.56 -41.44
C GLU A 108 8.13 -15.96 -41.62
N GLY A 109 7.08 -16.70 -41.25
CA GLY A 109 5.69 -16.26 -41.35
C GLY A 109 5.36 -15.03 -40.49
N ILE A 110 5.99 -14.88 -39.32
CA ILE A 110 5.81 -13.72 -38.44
C ILE A 110 6.86 -12.61 -38.64
N GLN A 111 7.85 -12.79 -39.52
CA GLN A 111 9.02 -11.91 -39.61
C GLN A 111 8.67 -10.43 -39.79
N SER A 112 7.67 -10.12 -40.63
CA SER A 112 7.22 -8.74 -40.87
C SER A 112 6.42 -8.12 -39.72
N TYR A 113 6.06 -8.93 -38.71
CA TYR A 113 5.23 -8.56 -37.57
C TYR A 113 5.95 -8.75 -36.24
N ARG A 114 7.27 -8.97 -36.26
CA ARG A 114 8.06 -9.27 -35.05
C ARG A 114 7.94 -8.18 -33.98
N ASP A 115 7.86 -6.92 -34.39
CA ASP A 115 7.65 -5.78 -33.48
C ASP A 115 6.26 -5.79 -32.82
N SER A 116 5.27 -6.41 -33.46
CA SER A 116 3.90 -6.57 -32.95
C SER A 116 3.67 -7.91 -32.23
N LEU A 117 4.61 -8.84 -32.34
CA LEU A 117 4.59 -10.18 -31.75
C LEU A 117 5.88 -10.52 -30.96
N PRO A 118 6.47 -9.58 -30.18
CA PRO A 118 7.76 -9.81 -29.55
C PRO A 118 7.72 -10.96 -28.53
N ASN A 119 6.62 -11.13 -27.78
CA ASN A 119 6.50 -12.19 -26.79
C ASN A 119 6.30 -13.55 -27.46
N VAL A 120 5.41 -13.63 -28.46
CA VAL A 120 5.18 -14.86 -29.23
C VAL A 120 6.46 -15.32 -29.93
N ALA A 121 7.22 -14.40 -30.53
CA ALA A 121 8.51 -14.71 -31.16
C ALA A 121 9.53 -15.22 -30.14
N ASN A 122 9.65 -14.55 -28.99
CA ASN A 122 10.58 -14.95 -27.92
C ASN A 122 10.22 -16.31 -27.33
N ILE A 123 8.94 -16.63 -27.20
CA ILE A 123 8.46 -17.93 -26.73
C ILE A 123 8.86 -19.03 -27.72
N ALA A 124 8.61 -18.82 -29.02
CA ALA A 124 8.97 -19.77 -30.05
C ALA A 124 10.48 -20.06 -30.09
N GLU A 125 11.31 -19.01 -30.01
CA GLU A 125 12.77 -19.11 -29.94
C GLU A 125 13.25 -19.84 -28.68
N HIS A 126 12.66 -19.51 -27.53
CA HIS A 126 13.01 -20.12 -26.26
C HIS A 126 12.73 -21.63 -26.24
N TYR A 127 11.53 -22.03 -26.64
CA TYR A 127 11.16 -23.46 -26.63
C TYR A 127 11.83 -24.23 -27.76
N TYR A 128 12.16 -23.59 -28.88
CA TYR A 128 13.01 -24.21 -29.90
C TYR A 128 14.40 -24.56 -29.34
N GLY A 129 15.09 -23.61 -28.69
CA GLY A 129 16.37 -23.90 -28.02
C GLY A 129 16.25 -24.92 -26.88
N GLY A 130 15.11 -24.94 -26.20
CA GLY A 130 14.77 -25.91 -25.15
C GLY A 130 14.72 -27.36 -25.66
N ARG A 131 14.14 -27.61 -26.85
CA ARG A 131 14.03 -28.96 -27.43
C ARG A 131 15.39 -29.61 -27.61
N HIS A 132 16.34 -28.90 -28.22
CA HIS A 132 17.69 -29.40 -28.40
C HIS A 132 18.36 -29.70 -27.06
N THR A 133 18.28 -28.76 -26.11
CA THR A 133 18.92 -28.90 -24.80
C THR A 133 18.37 -30.09 -24.03
N VAL A 134 17.05 -30.23 -23.95
CA VAL A 134 16.38 -31.34 -23.25
C VAL A 134 16.74 -32.68 -23.88
N SER A 135 16.63 -32.78 -25.21
CA SER A 135 16.94 -34.03 -25.91
C SER A 135 18.41 -34.42 -25.79
N MET A 136 19.35 -33.46 -25.91
CA MET A 136 20.77 -33.76 -25.70
C MET A 136 21.05 -34.25 -24.28
N VAL A 137 20.50 -33.59 -23.26
CA VAL A 137 20.77 -33.96 -21.86
C VAL A 137 20.16 -35.31 -21.50
N SER A 138 18.96 -35.61 -22.00
CA SER A 138 18.21 -36.80 -21.57
C SER A 138 18.37 -38.01 -22.47
N LEU A 139 18.74 -37.83 -23.74
CA LEU A 139 18.59 -38.87 -24.76
C LEU A 139 19.83 -39.06 -25.66
N SER A 140 20.88 -38.25 -25.55
CA SER A 140 22.07 -38.34 -26.43
C SER A 140 22.79 -39.69 -26.41
N ASP A 141 22.85 -40.35 -25.24
CA ASP A 141 23.48 -41.67 -25.11
C ASP A 141 22.61 -42.82 -25.63
N TYR A 142 21.32 -42.57 -25.91
CA TYR A 142 20.33 -43.59 -26.21
C TYR A 142 19.81 -43.50 -27.66
N LEU A 143 19.59 -42.28 -28.17
CA LEU A 143 19.05 -42.07 -29.51
C LEU A 143 20.16 -42.06 -30.57
N PRO A 144 20.05 -42.87 -31.64
CA PRO A 144 21.04 -42.90 -32.73
C PRO A 144 20.80 -41.76 -33.73
N VAL A 145 20.81 -40.52 -33.25
CA VAL A 145 20.52 -39.33 -34.07
C VAL A 145 21.62 -38.30 -33.86
N GLU A 146 22.21 -37.82 -34.97
CA GLU A 146 23.28 -36.80 -34.92
C GLU A 146 22.72 -35.39 -34.70
N ASP A 147 21.48 -35.12 -35.14
CA ASP A 147 20.80 -33.83 -34.95
C ASP A 147 19.38 -33.98 -34.40
N PHE A 148 19.21 -33.61 -33.13
CA PHE A 148 17.93 -33.64 -32.41
C PHE A 148 16.89 -32.67 -32.95
N ASN A 149 17.26 -31.68 -33.75
CA ASN A 149 16.31 -30.75 -34.35
C ASN A 149 15.65 -31.30 -35.62
N SER A 150 16.23 -32.35 -36.21
CA SER A 150 15.70 -33.03 -37.41
C SER A 150 14.70 -34.16 -37.10
N VAL A 151 14.49 -34.47 -35.82
CA VAL A 151 13.60 -35.56 -35.36
C VAL A 151 12.55 -35.02 -34.40
N PHE A 152 11.34 -35.56 -34.47
CA PHE A 152 10.28 -35.23 -33.53
C PHE A 152 10.31 -36.24 -32.39
N ILE A 153 10.52 -35.80 -31.16
CA ILE A 153 10.56 -36.67 -29.98
C ILE A 153 9.36 -36.36 -29.09
N PHE A 154 8.43 -37.31 -28.98
CA PHE A 154 7.17 -37.13 -28.26
C PHE A 154 7.38 -36.71 -26.81
N ASN A 155 8.33 -37.34 -26.11
CA ASN A 155 8.59 -37.08 -24.69
C ASN A 155 9.12 -35.65 -24.48
N THR A 156 10.00 -35.18 -25.36
CA THR A 156 10.52 -33.80 -25.36
C THR A 156 9.40 -32.81 -25.65
N GLU A 157 8.58 -33.07 -26.67
CA GLU A 157 7.45 -32.20 -27.02
C GLU A 157 6.40 -32.12 -25.93
N ARG A 158 6.13 -33.22 -25.24
CA ARG A 158 5.25 -33.24 -24.07
C ARG A 158 5.79 -32.37 -22.94
N LEU A 159 7.10 -32.40 -22.67
CA LEU A 159 7.72 -31.55 -21.65
C LEU A 159 7.59 -30.07 -22.03
N ILE A 160 7.88 -29.72 -23.28
CA ILE A 160 7.80 -28.35 -23.78
C ILE A 160 6.35 -27.84 -23.76
N GLN A 161 5.39 -28.65 -24.20
CA GLN A 161 3.96 -28.30 -24.14
C GLN A 161 3.47 -28.10 -22.69
N ASN A 162 3.95 -28.91 -21.75
CA ASN A 162 3.64 -28.72 -20.33
C ASN A 162 4.21 -27.40 -19.80
N GLN A 163 5.42 -27.01 -20.22
CA GLN A 163 6.00 -25.71 -19.86
C GLN A 163 5.20 -24.56 -20.48
N ALA A 164 4.80 -24.67 -21.75
CA ALA A 164 3.96 -23.68 -22.42
C ALA A 164 2.58 -23.55 -21.75
N ALA A 165 1.97 -24.67 -21.33
CA ALA A 165 0.73 -24.65 -20.57
C ALA A 165 0.88 -23.98 -19.19
N GLY A 166 2.04 -24.14 -18.54
CA GLY A 166 2.40 -23.39 -17.34
C GLY A 166 2.44 -21.88 -17.58
N LEU A 167 3.09 -21.46 -18.67
CA LEU A 167 3.14 -20.05 -19.07
C LEU A 167 1.74 -19.47 -19.35
N VAL A 168 0.87 -20.23 -20.02
CA VAL A 168 -0.54 -19.85 -20.24
C VAL A 168 -1.23 -19.62 -18.90
N LYS A 169 -1.06 -20.54 -17.94
CA LYS A 169 -1.66 -20.42 -16.62
C LYS A 169 -1.20 -19.15 -15.91
N ASP A 170 0.11 -18.87 -15.94
CA ASP A 170 0.70 -17.69 -15.32
C ASP A 170 0.16 -16.39 -15.95
N ALA A 171 0.05 -16.35 -17.28
CA ALA A 171 -0.52 -15.21 -18.00
C ALA A 171 -2.02 -15.03 -17.70
N ILE A 172 -2.82 -16.10 -17.69
CA ILE A 172 -4.24 -16.06 -17.32
C ILE A 172 -4.43 -15.58 -15.87
N GLU A 173 -3.62 -16.06 -14.93
CA GLU A 173 -3.67 -15.62 -13.53
C GLU A 173 -3.32 -14.14 -13.35
N LEU A 174 -2.49 -13.61 -14.23
CA LEU A 174 -2.10 -12.20 -14.24
C LEU A 174 -3.18 -11.28 -14.82
N THR A 175 -3.90 -11.73 -15.86
CA THR A 175 -4.86 -10.90 -16.60
C THR A 175 -6.31 -11.08 -16.16
N ARG A 176 -6.68 -12.21 -15.54
CA ARG A 176 -8.08 -12.45 -15.15
C ARG A 176 -8.51 -11.67 -13.90
N PRO A 177 -9.78 -11.27 -13.80
CA PRO A 177 -10.37 -10.84 -12.54
C PRO A 177 -10.29 -11.99 -11.53
N LYS A 178 -9.62 -11.75 -10.40
CA LYS A 178 -9.54 -12.73 -9.30
C LYS A 178 -10.84 -12.72 -8.51
N THR A 179 -11.33 -13.90 -8.13
CA THR A 179 -12.49 -14.01 -7.24
C THR A 179 -12.13 -13.52 -5.83
N ALA A 180 -13.14 -13.17 -5.02
CA ALA A 180 -12.92 -12.76 -3.63
C ALA A 180 -12.13 -13.82 -2.83
N LEU A 181 -12.41 -15.11 -3.07
CA LEU A 181 -11.70 -16.22 -2.45
C LEU A 181 -10.25 -16.32 -2.90
N GLU A 182 -9.95 -16.06 -4.18
CA GLU A 182 -8.57 -16.08 -4.70
C GLU A 182 -7.79 -14.85 -4.28
N LEU A 183 -8.44 -13.71 -4.10
CA LEU A 183 -7.85 -12.53 -3.47
C LEU A 183 -7.50 -12.83 -2.02
N GLU A 184 -8.37 -13.54 -1.30
CA GLU A 184 -8.09 -13.99 0.07
C GLU A 184 -7.04 -15.09 0.13
N LEU A 185 -7.00 -16.03 -0.82
CA LEU A 185 -5.96 -17.05 -0.93
C LEU A 185 -4.61 -16.47 -1.34
N HIS A 186 -4.59 -15.49 -2.25
CA HIS A 186 -3.37 -14.74 -2.57
C HIS A 186 -2.90 -13.92 -1.38
N ARG A 187 -3.81 -13.28 -0.63
CA ARG A 187 -3.48 -12.63 0.65
C ARG A 187 -2.84 -13.65 1.60
N ILE A 188 -3.45 -14.81 1.76
CA ILE A 188 -2.94 -15.90 2.61
C ILE A 188 -1.60 -16.47 2.09
N LEU A 189 -1.37 -16.53 0.78
CA LEU A 189 -0.13 -17.03 0.18
C LEU A 189 0.99 -15.99 0.21
N GLU A 190 0.66 -14.70 0.11
CA GLU A 190 1.57 -13.57 0.40
C GLU A 190 1.90 -13.54 1.91
N ASP A 191 0.91 -13.79 2.77
CA ASP A 191 1.06 -13.92 4.23
C ASP A 191 1.85 -15.19 4.62
N ASN A 192 1.79 -16.26 3.80
CA ASN A 192 2.50 -17.53 4.01
C ASN A 192 3.76 -17.68 3.16
N ALA A 193 4.14 -16.66 2.38
CA ALA A 193 5.47 -16.55 1.80
C ALA A 193 6.44 -16.26 2.96
N ASN A 194 6.75 -17.34 3.67
CA ASN A 194 7.68 -17.44 4.79
C ASN A 194 7.36 -16.57 6.01
N PRO A 195 6.52 -17.04 6.95
CA PRO A 195 6.40 -16.44 8.29
C PRO A 195 7.72 -16.44 9.07
N SER A 196 8.70 -17.23 8.63
CA SER A 196 10.07 -17.32 9.15
C SER A 196 11.08 -16.43 8.43
N ASN A 197 10.67 -15.68 7.40
CA ASN A 197 11.44 -14.54 6.90
C ASN A 197 10.49 -13.36 6.75
N PRO A 198 10.25 -12.60 7.82
CA PRO A 198 9.41 -11.43 7.73
C PRO A 198 9.93 -10.54 6.60
N HIS A 199 9.05 -9.75 5.98
CA HIS A 199 9.53 -8.55 5.31
C HIS A 199 10.50 -7.84 6.27
N ASP A 200 11.78 -7.84 5.93
CA ASP A 200 12.76 -6.97 6.59
C ASP A 200 12.52 -5.59 5.98
N ASP A 201 11.32 -5.03 6.20
CA ASP A 201 10.94 -3.66 5.81
C ASP A 201 11.95 -2.66 6.39
N ILE A 202 12.69 -3.08 7.42
CA ILE A 202 13.78 -2.35 8.03
C ILE A 202 15.03 -3.25 8.09
N ILE A 203 16.14 -2.76 7.54
CA ILE A 203 17.47 -3.38 7.70
C ILE A 203 18.24 -2.59 8.76
N ILE A 204 18.64 -3.28 9.84
CA ILE A 204 19.50 -2.73 10.90
C ILE A 204 20.81 -3.53 10.95
N SER A 205 21.95 -2.84 10.88
CA SER A 205 23.25 -3.49 11.09
C SER A 205 23.45 -3.83 12.59
N ASN A 206 23.96 -5.03 12.90
CA ASN A 206 24.14 -5.54 14.26
C ASN A 206 25.04 -4.68 15.18
N SER A 207 25.73 -3.66 14.63
CA SER A 207 26.60 -2.75 15.38
C SER A 207 25.92 -1.49 15.90
N GLU A 208 24.62 -1.27 15.62
CA GLU A 208 23.97 0.03 15.83
C GLU A 208 22.59 -0.05 16.51
N THR A 209 22.42 -0.82 17.59
CA THR A 209 21.48 -0.38 18.63
C THR A 209 22.18 0.79 19.31
N PRO A 210 21.93 2.06 18.94
CA PRO A 210 22.82 3.09 19.42
C PRO A 210 22.39 3.36 20.86
N LEU A 211 23.38 3.37 21.75
CA LEU A 211 23.31 4.00 23.07
C LEU A 211 23.18 5.53 22.90
N HIS A 212 22.32 6.03 22.00
CA HIS A 212 21.98 7.44 21.90
C HIS A 212 20.64 7.68 22.56
N ASP A 213 20.51 8.81 23.25
CA ASP A 213 19.24 9.18 23.86
C ASP A 213 18.20 9.38 22.75
N PHE A 214 17.27 8.44 22.61
CA PHE A 214 16.00 8.74 21.96
C PHE A 214 15.39 9.92 22.70
N PRO A 215 14.80 10.92 22.03
CA PRO A 215 13.97 11.89 22.71
C PRO A 215 12.92 11.04 23.40
N VAL A 216 13.06 10.88 24.71
CA VAL A 216 12.11 10.10 25.47
C VAL A 216 10.81 10.85 25.32
N ARG A 217 9.98 10.45 24.35
CA ARG A 217 8.61 10.92 24.16
C ARG A 217 7.78 10.27 25.27
N LYS A 218 8.27 10.31 26.51
CA LYS A 218 7.46 10.11 27.71
C LYS A 218 6.25 10.99 27.51
N ARG A 219 5.08 10.39 27.58
CA ARG A 219 3.79 11.07 27.44
C ARG A 219 3.68 12.15 28.51
N ASN A 220 4.17 13.34 28.16
CA ASN A 220 4.19 14.49 29.06
C ASN A 220 2.86 15.20 28.90
N PHE A 221 1.94 14.96 29.84
CA PHE A 221 0.66 15.63 29.82
C PHE A 221 0.80 17.07 30.34
N ALA A 222 0.10 18.00 29.70
CA ALA A 222 0.09 19.39 30.12
C ALA A 222 -0.52 19.55 31.52
N GLY A 223 -0.04 20.54 32.28
CA GLY A 223 -0.62 20.86 33.59
C GLY A 223 0.43 21.23 34.62
N LYS A 224 0.05 22.10 35.55
CA LYS A 224 0.94 22.56 36.64
C LYS A 224 0.99 21.58 37.82
N THR A 225 0.01 20.67 37.91
CA THR A 225 -0.13 19.72 39.04
C THR A 225 -0.27 18.29 38.53
N ASP A 226 0.04 17.31 39.39
CA ASP A 226 -0.13 15.88 39.09
C ASP A 226 -1.59 15.51 38.83
N GLU A 227 -2.53 16.11 39.56
CA GLU A 227 -3.96 15.85 39.36
C GLU A 227 -4.41 16.27 37.96
N THR A 228 -3.92 17.43 37.50
CA THR A 228 -4.23 17.92 36.15
C THR A 228 -3.68 16.95 35.10
N ARG A 229 -2.41 16.56 35.22
CA ARG A 229 -1.75 15.64 34.29
C ARG A 229 -2.44 14.27 34.25
N ASN A 230 -2.79 13.73 35.41
CA ASN A 230 -3.53 12.46 35.53
C ASN A 230 -4.94 12.56 34.93
N SER A 231 -5.62 13.70 35.08
CA SER A 231 -6.93 13.91 34.45
C SER A 231 -6.85 13.87 32.92
N ILE A 232 -5.82 14.48 32.32
CA ILE A 232 -5.59 14.41 30.86
C ILE A 232 -5.34 12.96 30.45
N LYS A 233 -4.41 12.29 31.14
CA LYS A 233 -4.07 10.89 30.87
C LYS A 233 -5.33 10.03 30.85
N ASN A 234 -6.14 10.09 31.91
CA ASN A 234 -7.34 9.26 32.04
C ASN A 234 -8.35 9.51 30.91
N LYS A 235 -8.56 10.77 30.52
CA LYS A 235 -9.47 11.12 29.41
C LYS A 235 -9.00 10.59 28.05
N LEU A 236 -7.70 10.64 27.80
CA LEU A 236 -7.12 10.09 26.57
C LEU A 236 -7.14 8.57 26.61
N THR A 237 -6.86 7.95 27.77
CA THR A 237 -7.03 6.50 27.96
C THR A 237 -8.44 6.06 27.60
N GLN A 238 -9.48 6.77 28.07
CA GLN A 238 -10.87 6.46 27.73
C GLN A 238 -11.16 6.57 26.22
N SER A 239 -10.54 7.55 25.55
CA SER A 239 -10.70 7.70 24.09
C SER A 239 -10.02 6.55 23.34
N ILE A 240 -8.88 6.07 23.83
CA ILE A 240 -8.18 4.90 23.28
C ILE A 240 -8.94 3.61 23.58
N GLU A 241 -9.48 3.43 24.79
CA GLU A 241 -10.29 2.26 25.14
C GLU A 241 -11.51 2.14 24.21
N ARG A 242 -12.22 3.24 23.95
CA ARG A 242 -13.31 3.28 22.96
C ARG A 242 -12.86 2.89 21.55
N LEU A 243 -11.69 3.38 21.13
CA LEU A 243 -11.10 2.97 19.86
C LEU A 243 -10.83 1.46 19.86
N LEU A 244 -10.17 0.91 20.89
CA LEU A 244 -9.90 -0.53 20.99
C LEU A 244 -11.17 -1.38 21.02
N GLU A 245 -12.21 -0.94 21.73
CA GLU A 245 -13.53 -1.60 21.71
C GLU A 245 -14.07 -1.67 20.28
N ARG A 246 -13.97 -0.57 19.52
CA ARG A 246 -14.34 -0.55 18.10
C ARG A 246 -13.49 -1.48 17.25
N LEU A 247 -12.16 -1.46 17.41
CA LEU A 247 -11.22 -2.28 16.65
C LEU A 247 -11.41 -3.78 16.89
N ASN A 248 -11.83 -4.15 18.09
CA ASN A 248 -12.06 -5.54 18.47
C ASN A 248 -13.52 -5.98 18.32
N ASN A 249 -14.42 -5.09 17.87
CA ASN A 249 -15.84 -5.42 17.72
C ASN A 249 -16.05 -6.40 16.54
N PRO A 250 -16.51 -7.64 16.78
CA PRO A 250 -16.70 -8.63 15.72
C PRO A 250 -17.89 -8.31 14.78
N ASP A 251 -18.85 -7.49 15.24
CA ASP A 251 -20.06 -7.15 14.49
C ASP A 251 -19.85 -6.01 13.49
N LEU A 252 -18.72 -5.31 13.59
CA LEU A 252 -18.32 -4.30 12.61
C LEU A 252 -17.54 -4.96 11.46
N ASN A 253 -17.81 -4.53 10.23
CA ASN A 253 -16.93 -4.84 9.09
C ASN A 253 -15.56 -4.16 9.33
N ASP A 254 -14.45 -4.77 8.90
CA ASP A 254 -13.09 -4.23 9.05
C ASP A 254 -12.96 -2.79 8.52
N SER A 255 -13.65 -2.47 7.42
CA SER A 255 -13.74 -1.10 6.88
C SER A 255 -14.42 -0.10 7.80
N LYS A 256 -15.28 -0.57 8.72
CA LYS A 256 -15.93 0.25 9.75
C LYS A 256 -15.21 0.20 11.09
N LYS A 257 -14.34 -0.79 11.32
CA LYS A 257 -13.53 -0.88 12.54
C LYS A 257 -12.51 0.25 12.58
N TRP A 258 -11.82 0.44 11.46
CA TRP A 258 -10.89 1.54 11.32
C TRP A 258 -11.63 2.86 11.15
N ILE A 259 -11.08 3.93 11.73
CA ILE A 259 -11.65 5.26 11.58
C ILE A 259 -11.15 5.81 10.26
N THR A 260 -12.01 5.74 9.25
CA THR A 260 -11.63 5.93 7.85
C THR A 260 -12.79 6.61 7.17
N ALA A 261 -13.03 7.87 7.55
CA ALA A 261 -13.84 8.89 6.87
C ALA A 261 -14.77 8.32 5.79
N THR A 262 -15.79 7.56 6.22
CA THR A 262 -16.67 6.82 5.30
C THR A 262 -17.84 7.67 4.79
N ILE A 263 -17.83 8.95 5.16
CA ILE A 263 -18.59 10.09 4.63
C ILE A 263 -17.51 11.11 4.19
N PRO A 264 -17.80 12.25 3.52
CA PRO A 264 -16.95 13.44 3.63
C PRO A 264 -16.88 13.95 5.10
N PHE A 265 -16.53 13.07 6.04
CA PHE A 265 -16.30 13.35 7.44
C PHE A 265 -14.98 14.10 7.51
N SER A 266 -15.07 15.41 7.29
CA SER A 266 -14.00 16.34 7.57
C SER A 266 -14.41 17.11 8.81
N ALA A 267 -13.86 16.70 9.96
CA ALA A 267 -14.08 17.45 11.17
C ALA A 267 -13.26 18.74 11.12
N TYR A 268 -13.91 19.85 11.43
CA TYR A 268 -13.25 21.16 11.48
C TYR A 268 -13.82 22.03 12.59
N ASN A 269 -13.03 23.03 12.97
CA ASN A 269 -13.48 24.05 13.90
C ASN A 269 -14.30 25.10 13.14
N VAL A 270 -15.60 25.20 13.42
CA VAL A 270 -16.51 26.10 12.70
C VAL A 270 -16.21 27.60 12.86
N VAL A 271 -15.35 27.95 13.82
CA VAL A 271 -14.93 29.33 14.05
C VAL A 271 -13.70 29.68 13.26
N THR A 272 -12.70 28.79 13.24
CA THR A 272 -11.42 29.06 12.55
C THR A 272 -11.40 28.54 11.13
N GLY A 273 -12.33 27.66 10.75
CA GLY A 273 -12.35 26.95 9.47
C GLY A 273 -11.34 25.82 9.35
N ASN A 274 -10.38 25.75 10.27
CA ASN A 274 -9.30 24.77 10.24
C ASN A 274 -9.83 23.34 10.45
N ALA A 275 -9.46 22.45 9.53
CA ALA A 275 -9.56 21.01 9.73
C ALA A 275 -8.69 20.57 10.92
N TYR A 276 -9.15 19.56 11.65
CA TYR A 276 -8.37 18.99 12.74
C TYR A 276 -7.25 18.07 12.23
N SER A 277 -6.24 17.84 13.09
CA SER A 277 -5.18 16.84 12.86
C SER A 277 -5.77 15.43 12.73
N SER A 278 -5.02 14.52 12.10
CA SER A 278 -5.49 13.14 11.85
C SER A 278 -5.97 12.42 13.12
N GLU A 279 -5.27 12.61 14.24
CA GLU A 279 -5.65 12.12 15.57
C GLU A 279 -7.04 12.61 16.01
N ASN A 280 -7.28 13.91 15.82
CA ASN A 280 -8.52 14.54 16.24
C ASN A 280 -9.66 14.31 15.24
N GLN A 281 -9.36 14.11 13.95
CA GLN A 281 -10.32 13.61 12.97
C GLN A 281 -10.86 12.25 13.43
N ALA A 282 -9.96 11.35 13.85
CA ALA A 282 -10.34 10.03 14.30
C ALA A 282 -11.27 10.09 15.52
N PHE A 283 -10.87 10.83 16.56
CA PHE A 283 -11.72 11.00 17.75
C PHE A 283 -13.03 11.73 17.46
N ALA A 284 -13.05 12.65 16.49
CA ALA A 284 -14.26 13.33 16.07
C ALA A 284 -15.24 12.39 15.36
N GLU A 285 -14.75 11.53 14.46
CA GLU A 285 -15.57 10.59 13.70
C GLU A 285 -16.25 9.59 14.63
N MET A 286 -15.44 8.91 15.45
CA MET A 286 -15.92 7.96 16.45
C MET A 286 -16.95 8.60 17.39
N TYR A 287 -16.69 9.82 17.87
CA TYR A 287 -17.63 10.52 18.75
C TYR A 287 -18.91 10.98 18.05
N SER A 288 -18.83 11.41 16.79
CA SER A 288 -19.99 11.83 16.00
C SER A 288 -20.91 10.66 15.73
N GLU A 289 -20.36 9.49 15.39
CA GLU A 289 -21.14 8.28 15.20
C GLU A 289 -21.83 7.81 16.49
N GLU A 290 -21.09 7.71 17.60
CA GLU A 290 -21.64 7.29 18.90
C GLU A 290 -22.80 8.17 19.36
N CYS A 291 -22.75 9.46 19.05
CA CYS A 291 -23.79 10.42 19.41
C CYS A 291 -24.83 10.64 18.30
N ASN A 292 -24.73 9.95 17.16
CA ASN A 292 -25.57 10.13 15.97
C ASN A 292 -25.65 11.60 15.49
N TYR A 293 -24.52 12.29 15.47
CA TYR A 293 -24.43 13.65 14.94
C TYR A 293 -24.45 13.65 13.41
N GLU A 294 -25.06 14.69 12.84
CA GLU A 294 -25.18 14.87 11.39
C GLU A 294 -23.91 15.51 10.79
N THR A 295 -23.10 16.17 11.63
CA THR A 295 -21.93 16.94 11.18
C THR A 295 -20.67 16.61 11.96
N GLY A 296 -19.50 16.74 11.33
CA GLY A 296 -18.18 16.79 11.98
C GLY A 296 -17.81 18.21 12.46
N CYS A 297 -18.80 19.06 12.73
CA CYS A 297 -18.56 20.47 13.05
C CYS A 297 -18.41 20.67 14.55
N TYR A 298 -17.24 21.13 15.00
CA TYR A 298 -16.93 21.27 16.42
C TYR A 298 -16.57 22.70 16.83
N ILE A 299 -16.82 23.01 18.11
CA ILE A 299 -16.53 24.31 18.72
C ILE A 299 -16.19 24.15 20.21
N SER A 300 -15.28 24.99 20.74
CA SER A 300 -14.96 24.98 22.17
C SER A 300 -16.01 25.71 23.02
N ALA A 301 -16.05 25.44 24.33
CA ALA A 301 -17.00 26.06 25.25
C ALA A 301 -16.93 27.60 25.22
N LYS A 302 -15.71 28.12 25.24
CA LYS A 302 -15.45 29.56 25.13
C LYS A 302 -16.01 30.13 23.82
N GLN A 303 -15.65 29.52 22.69
CA GLN A 303 -16.08 29.98 21.37
C GLN A 303 -17.62 29.95 21.20
N ALA A 304 -18.29 28.93 21.77
CA ALA A 304 -19.74 28.79 21.71
C ALA A 304 -20.46 29.86 22.54
N MET A 305 -20.02 30.08 23.79
CA MET A 305 -20.60 31.10 24.67
C MET A 305 -20.42 32.51 24.10
N GLU A 306 -19.22 32.83 23.59
CA GLU A 306 -18.93 34.12 22.93
C GLU A 306 -19.82 34.39 21.72
N ARG A 307 -20.41 33.34 21.12
CA ARG A 307 -21.27 33.42 19.94
C ARG A 307 -22.76 33.34 20.26
N GLY A 308 -23.15 33.24 21.53
CA GLY A 308 -24.57 33.21 21.92
C GLY A 308 -25.19 31.81 21.89
N PHE A 309 -24.38 30.76 22.04
CA PHE A 309 -24.89 29.41 22.29
C PHE A 309 -25.01 29.11 23.78
N SER A 310 -26.04 28.38 24.15
CA SER A 310 -26.11 27.69 25.44
C SER A 310 -25.37 26.37 25.36
N ILE A 311 -24.44 26.16 26.30
CA ILE A 311 -23.69 24.91 26.47
C ILE A 311 -24.26 24.02 27.59
N ALA A 312 -25.43 24.37 28.12
CA ALA A 312 -26.04 23.62 29.22
C ALA A 312 -26.49 22.24 28.73
N GLY A 313 -25.90 21.18 29.31
CA GLY A 313 -26.18 19.79 28.94
C GLY A 313 -25.47 19.29 27.69
N ALA A 314 -24.67 20.14 27.02
CA ALA A 314 -23.88 19.73 25.87
C ALA A 314 -22.77 18.76 26.32
N LYS A 315 -22.64 17.64 25.61
CA LYS A 315 -21.57 16.68 25.82
C LYS A 315 -20.29 17.16 25.12
N THR A 316 -19.15 16.63 25.54
CA THR A 316 -17.84 17.05 25.01
C THR A 316 -16.98 15.86 24.62
N GLN A 317 -16.25 15.99 23.52
CA GLN A 317 -15.14 15.12 23.15
C GLN A 317 -13.81 15.81 23.45
N VAL A 318 -12.83 15.02 23.88
CA VAL A 318 -11.47 15.48 24.18
C VAL A 318 -10.66 15.45 22.90
N PHE A 319 -10.10 16.60 22.54
CA PHE A 319 -9.20 16.75 21.40
C PHE A 319 -7.79 17.02 21.92
N THR A 320 -6.80 16.37 21.33
CA THR A 320 -5.39 16.49 21.71
C THR A 320 -4.77 17.74 21.11
N GLN A 321 -3.81 18.32 21.84
CA GLN A 321 -2.93 19.36 21.32
C GLN A 321 -1.48 18.95 21.61
N ARG A 322 -0.73 18.65 20.56
CA ARG A 322 0.69 18.28 20.68
C ARG A 322 1.55 19.50 20.39
N TYR A 323 2.42 19.86 21.32
CA TYR A 323 3.33 21.01 21.16
C TYR A 323 4.66 20.74 21.86
N ALA A 324 5.74 21.29 21.31
CA ALA A 324 7.04 21.27 21.96
C ALA A 324 7.11 22.32 23.07
N VAL A 325 7.67 21.94 24.21
CA VAL A 325 8.01 22.84 25.31
C VAL A 325 9.53 22.85 25.44
N GLU A 326 10.09 24.03 25.58
CA GLU A 326 11.51 24.24 25.78
C GLU A 326 11.78 24.47 27.27
N LEU A 327 12.69 23.68 27.85
CA LEU A 327 13.14 23.81 29.24
C LEU A 327 14.65 23.93 29.32
N ASN A 328 15.13 24.56 30.39
CA ASN A 328 16.54 24.56 30.72
C ASN A 328 16.93 23.16 31.21
N ALA A 329 17.98 22.60 30.63
CA ALA A 329 18.66 21.42 31.14
C ALA A 329 19.17 21.72 32.54
N THR A 330 19.03 20.75 33.44
CA THR A 330 19.47 20.91 34.83
C THR A 330 20.43 19.81 35.22
N GLU A 331 21.45 20.16 35.97
CA GLU A 331 22.42 19.24 36.57
C GLU A 331 22.37 19.35 38.09
N ILE A 332 22.83 18.30 38.78
CA ILE A 332 22.97 18.30 40.23
C ILE A 332 24.46 18.45 40.52
N VAL A 333 24.86 19.60 41.03
CA VAL A 333 26.23 19.86 41.50
C VAL A 333 26.15 20.09 43.00
N ASN A 334 26.91 19.31 43.77
CA ASN A 334 26.91 19.36 45.24
C ASN A 334 25.51 19.23 45.87
N GLY A 335 24.63 18.42 45.28
CA GLY A 335 23.26 18.20 45.78
C GLY A 335 22.27 19.32 45.47
N VAL A 336 22.68 20.37 44.76
CA VAL A 336 21.81 21.48 44.36
C VAL A 336 21.49 21.35 42.87
N LYS A 337 20.19 21.46 42.53
CA LYS A 337 19.72 21.49 41.14
C LYS A 337 19.99 22.87 40.54
N GLN A 338 20.83 22.93 39.52
CA GLN A 338 21.17 24.16 38.79
C GLN A 338 20.99 23.98 37.28
N ASN A 339 20.93 25.08 36.53
CA ASN A 339 20.88 25.00 35.06
C ASN A 339 22.24 24.56 34.53
N LYS A 340 22.24 23.59 33.62
CA LYS A 340 23.42 23.26 32.82
C LYS A 340 23.65 24.40 31.82
N LEU A 341 24.88 24.86 31.68
CA LEU A 341 25.23 25.99 30.82
C LEU A 341 25.97 25.50 29.56
N ASN A 342 25.79 26.21 28.45
CA ASN A 342 26.60 26.09 27.24
C ASN A 342 27.97 26.76 27.44
N GLU A 343 28.90 26.58 26.49
CA GLU A 343 30.23 27.21 26.52
C GLU A 343 30.18 28.74 26.58
N ASP A 344 29.11 29.35 26.07
CA ASP A 344 28.86 30.80 26.10
C ASP A 344 28.21 31.30 27.40
N GLY A 345 27.99 30.41 28.39
CA GLY A 345 27.37 30.73 29.67
C GLY A 345 25.84 30.83 29.65
N THR A 346 25.18 30.60 28.51
CA THR A 346 23.72 30.53 28.43
C THR A 346 23.18 29.20 28.93
N PRO A 347 21.97 29.11 29.52
CA PRO A 347 21.38 27.83 29.87
C PRO A 347 21.25 26.92 28.65
N GLN A 348 21.81 25.72 28.73
CA GLN A 348 21.53 24.67 27.77
C GLN A 348 20.03 24.37 27.82
N LYS A 349 19.38 24.35 26.67
CA LYS A 349 17.95 24.07 26.57
C LYS A 349 17.70 22.74 25.91
N PHE A 350 16.66 22.05 26.35
CA PHE A 350 16.14 20.87 25.69
C PHE A 350 14.66 21.07 25.36
N LYS A 351 14.23 20.53 24.22
CA LYS A 351 12.83 20.51 23.80
C LYS A 351 12.26 19.15 24.13
N PHE A 352 11.06 19.13 24.69
CA PHE A 352 10.30 17.89 24.87
C PHE A 352 8.85 18.10 24.42
N PHE A 353 8.24 17.04 23.91
CA PHE A 353 6.87 17.08 23.41
C PHE A 353 5.86 16.92 24.56
N THR A 354 4.86 17.79 24.57
CA THR A 354 3.77 17.83 25.55
C THR A 354 2.42 17.60 24.87
N ILE A 355 1.53 16.87 25.56
CA ILE A 355 0.16 16.59 25.16
C ILE A 355 -0.78 17.39 26.05
N GLY A 356 -1.35 18.45 25.50
CA GLY A 356 -2.51 19.16 26.05
C GLY A 356 -3.82 18.60 25.53
N TYR A 357 -4.93 19.16 26.01
CA TYR A 357 -6.26 18.85 25.49
C TYR A 357 -7.19 20.05 25.49
N VAL A 358 -8.21 19.99 24.65
CA VAL A 358 -9.36 20.89 24.64
C VAL A 358 -10.64 20.06 24.58
N ASN A 359 -11.64 20.44 25.37
CA ASN A 359 -12.98 19.87 25.24
C ASN A 359 -13.72 20.58 24.11
N MET A 360 -14.14 19.81 23.12
CA MET A 360 -14.89 20.27 21.96
C MET A 360 -16.32 19.75 22.04
N MET A 361 -17.30 20.57 21.64
CA MET A 361 -18.69 20.14 21.48
C MET A 361 -19.03 20.15 20.01
N ASN A 362 -19.87 19.21 19.60
CA ASN A 362 -20.46 19.22 18.27
C ASN A 362 -21.55 20.31 18.20
N ILE A 363 -21.66 21.02 17.07
CA ILE A 363 -22.67 22.07 16.90
C ILE A 363 -24.11 21.52 16.92
N ASP A 364 -24.31 20.23 16.66
CA ASP A 364 -25.62 19.58 16.59
C ASP A 364 -26.35 19.58 17.94
N GLU A 365 -25.62 19.51 19.05
CA GLU A 365 -26.21 19.56 20.41
C GLU A 365 -26.39 20.97 20.97
N LEU A 366 -25.77 21.99 20.36
CA LEU A 366 -25.80 23.34 20.92
C LEU A 366 -27.17 23.98 20.74
N LYS A 367 -27.56 24.83 21.70
CA LYS A 367 -28.83 25.57 21.63
C LYS A 367 -28.57 27.04 21.32
N TRP A 368 -29.11 27.51 20.21
CA TRP A 368 -29.09 28.92 19.84
C TRP A 368 -29.97 29.73 20.78
N THR A 369 -29.43 30.82 21.36
CA THR A 369 -30.14 31.58 22.41
C THR A 369 -30.77 32.88 21.91
N HIS A 370 -30.38 33.38 20.73
CA HIS A 370 -30.93 34.61 20.18
C HIS A 370 -32.18 34.33 19.35
N LYS A 371 -33.26 35.07 19.61
CA LYS A 371 -34.50 34.99 18.83
C LYS A 371 -34.45 35.81 17.54
N ASP A 372 -33.72 36.93 17.56
CA ASP A 372 -33.72 37.93 16.48
C ASP A 372 -32.52 37.85 15.53
N LYS A 373 -31.66 36.84 15.70
CA LYS A 373 -30.44 36.66 14.89
C LYS A 373 -30.46 35.31 14.19
N PRO A 374 -29.93 35.20 12.96
CA PRO A 374 -29.85 33.93 12.27
C PRO A 374 -28.96 32.95 13.05
N ASP A 375 -29.39 31.70 13.15
CA ASP A 375 -28.61 30.64 13.78
C ASP A 375 -27.41 30.31 12.87
N PRO A 376 -26.16 30.53 13.32
CA PRO A 376 -24.99 30.35 12.46
C PRO A 376 -24.76 28.87 12.10
N ARG A 377 -25.37 27.92 12.85
CA ARG A 377 -25.29 26.49 12.52
C ARG A 377 -25.89 26.17 11.16
N ILE A 378 -26.86 26.95 10.68
CA ILE A 378 -27.46 26.72 9.36
C ILE A 378 -26.38 26.84 8.27
N LYS A 379 -25.58 27.91 8.32
CA LYS A 379 -24.47 28.12 7.37
C LYS A 379 -23.38 27.05 7.53
N TRP A 380 -23.02 26.70 8.76
CA TRP A 380 -22.01 25.67 9.02
C TRP A 380 -22.43 24.28 8.51
N LYS A 381 -23.70 23.90 8.72
CA LYS A 381 -24.26 22.65 8.18
C LYS A 381 -24.32 22.64 6.66
N GLU A 382 -24.70 23.76 6.04
CA GLU A 382 -24.68 23.88 4.58
C GLU A 382 -23.26 23.72 4.02
N GLN A 383 -22.29 24.39 4.63
CA GLN A 383 -20.88 24.26 4.26
C GLN A 383 -20.36 22.83 4.44
N TYR A 384 -20.69 22.18 5.56
CA TYR A 384 -20.32 20.79 5.79
C TYR A 384 -20.91 19.84 4.73
N ARG A 385 -22.17 20.04 4.34
CA ARG A 385 -22.85 19.22 3.31
C ARG A 385 -22.29 19.42 1.90
N LYS A 386 -21.84 20.63 1.57
CA LYS A 386 -21.12 20.88 0.29
C LYS A 386 -19.85 20.02 0.20
N GLY A 387 -19.30 19.61 1.35
CA GLY A 387 -18.13 18.74 1.44
C GLY A 387 -16.89 19.41 0.88
N THR A 388 -15.83 18.62 0.74
CA THR A 388 -14.69 18.99 -0.11
C THR A 388 -14.89 18.33 -1.45
N GLU A 389 -15.10 19.09 -2.52
CA GLU A 389 -15.07 18.54 -3.87
C GLU A 389 -13.63 18.08 -4.16
N ARG A 390 -13.44 16.79 -4.37
CA ARG A 390 -12.14 16.23 -4.73
C ARG A 390 -12.23 15.71 -6.16
N LYS A 391 -11.34 16.20 -7.03
CA LYS A 391 -11.25 15.70 -8.41
C LYS A 391 -10.62 14.30 -8.36
N PRO A 392 -11.24 13.29 -8.99
CA PRO A 392 -10.66 11.96 -9.09
C PRO A 392 -9.21 12.01 -9.58
N CYS A 393 -8.35 11.18 -8.99
CA CYS A 393 -6.98 11.01 -9.46
C CYS A 393 -7.01 10.07 -10.66
N ASN A 394 -6.82 10.64 -11.86
CA ASN A 394 -6.56 9.85 -13.06
C ASN A 394 -5.09 9.40 -13.10
N GLN A 395 -4.78 8.51 -14.04
CA GLN A 395 -3.44 7.97 -14.26
C GLN A 395 -2.38 9.06 -14.48
N GLU A 396 -2.70 10.09 -15.28
CA GLU A 396 -1.81 11.23 -15.53
C GLU A 396 -1.42 11.98 -14.25
N LYS A 397 -2.40 12.29 -13.38
CA LYS A 397 -2.15 12.95 -12.10
C LYS A 397 -1.32 12.08 -11.16
N LEU A 398 -1.52 10.76 -11.19
CA LEU A 398 -0.73 9.81 -10.41
C LEU A 398 0.73 9.76 -10.90
N GLU A 399 0.95 9.77 -12.21
CA GLU A 399 2.29 9.82 -12.81
C GLU A 399 3.04 11.10 -12.46
N ILE A 400 2.38 12.26 -12.53
CA ILE A 400 2.96 13.54 -12.11
C ILE A 400 3.42 13.48 -10.64
N PHE A 401 2.62 12.86 -9.77
CA PHE A 401 2.99 12.70 -8.37
C PHE A 401 4.17 11.76 -8.20
N ILE A 402 4.18 10.62 -8.90
CA ILE A 402 5.29 9.66 -8.88
C ILE A 402 6.59 10.33 -9.34
N ASP A 403 6.56 11.10 -10.43
CA ASP A 403 7.74 11.82 -10.92
C ASP A 403 8.27 12.83 -9.89
N ALA A 404 7.38 13.51 -9.17
CA ALA A 404 7.78 14.37 -8.05
C ALA A 404 8.44 13.57 -6.92
N MET A 405 7.90 12.39 -6.59
CA MET A 405 8.46 11.52 -5.56
C MET A 405 9.82 10.93 -5.93
N LEU A 406 10.02 10.53 -7.20
CA LEU A 406 11.28 9.98 -7.70
C LEU A 406 12.44 10.98 -7.61
N GLU A 407 12.13 12.28 -7.71
CA GLU A 407 13.11 13.36 -7.57
C GLU A 407 13.17 13.95 -6.15
N LEU A 408 12.40 13.43 -5.20
CA LEU A 408 12.28 14.01 -3.86
C LEU A 408 13.56 13.77 -3.04
N ASP A 409 14.22 14.86 -2.66
CA ASP A 409 15.45 14.83 -1.85
C ASP A 409 15.13 14.73 -0.34
N TYR A 410 14.40 13.68 0.04
CA TYR A 410 14.02 13.42 1.45
C TYR A 410 14.84 12.28 2.06
N VAL A 411 15.02 11.21 1.28
CA VAL A 411 15.86 10.04 1.54
C VAL A 411 16.29 9.50 0.20
N LYS A 412 17.51 8.97 0.10
CA LYS A 412 18.00 8.41 -1.15
C LYS A 412 17.28 7.10 -1.46
N VAL A 413 16.82 6.93 -2.70
CA VAL A 413 16.10 5.74 -3.16
C VAL A 413 16.96 4.97 -4.17
N LYS A 414 17.19 3.68 -3.92
CA LYS A 414 17.90 2.76 -4.81
C LYS A 414 16.92 1.79 -5.45
N PHE A 415 16.84 1.81 -6.78
CA PHE A 415 16.02 0.89 -7.56
C PHE A 415 16.76 -0.40 -7.94
N GLY A 416 16.02 -1.38 -8.46
CA GLY A 416 16.57 -2.68 -8.88
C GLY A 416 16.99 -3.61 -7.74
N GLN A 417 16.49 -3.36 -6.52
CA GLN A 417 16.80 -4.18 -5.34
C GLN A 417 15.94 -5.45 -5.30
N SER A 418 16.40 -6.49 -4.60
CA SER A 418 15.69 -7.77 -4.47
C SER A 418 14.44 -7.70 -3.58
N SER A 419 14.42 -6.77 -2.63
CA SER A 419 13.33 -6.50 -1.70
C SER A 419 13.12 -4.98 -1.57
N ASN A 420 11.91 -4.60 -1.12
CA ASN A 420 11.63 -3.23 -0.70
C ASN A 420 11.91 -3.15 0.79
N CYS A 421 12.65 -2.15 1.23
CA CYS A 421 12.95 -1.92 2.64
C CYS A 421 13.58 -0.54 2.85
N TYR A 422 13.60 -0.07 4.09
CA TYR A 422 14.41 1.04 4.56
C TYR A 422 15.68 0.54 5.26
N ASP A 423 16.85 0.92 4.73
CA ASP A 423 18.15 0.70 5.36
C ASP A 423 18.45 1.84 6.34
N VAL A 424 18.36 1.52 7.64
CA VAL A 424 18.55 2.48 8.73
C VAL A 424 19.99 2.97 8.81
N HIS A 425 20.96 2.13 8.46
CA HIS A 425 22.38 2.44 8.59
C HIS A 425 22.82 3.45 7.55
N ASN A 426 22.47 3.18 6.29
CA ASN A 426 22.84 4.04 5.17
C ASN A 426 21.90 5.24 4.98
N ASP A 427 20.75 5.25 5.67
CA ASP A 427 19.67 6.22 5.43
C ASP A 427 19.22 6.21 3.96
N GLU A 428 18.84 5.02 3.49
CA GLU A 428 18.45 4.77 2.10
C GLU A 428 17.22 3.87 2.02
N VAL A 429 16.37 4.12 1.04
CA VAL A 429 15.24 3.25 0.69
C VAL A 429 15.65 2.34 -0.47
N HIS A 430 15.48 1.05 -0.30
CA HIS A 430 15.64 0.04 -1.34
C HIS A 430 14.29 -0.27 -1.97
N MET A 431 14.23 -0.25 -3.29
CA MET A 431 13.01 -0.50 -4.05
C MET A 431 13.28 -1.44 -5.22
N LYS A 432 12.32 -2.32 -5.47
CA LYS A 432 12.16 -3.01 -6.75
C LYS A 432 11.86 -2.00 -7.86
N ASN A 433 12.08 -2.39 -9.11
CA ASN A 433 11.74 -1.56 -10.26
C ASN A 433 10.22 -1.42 -10.38
N ARG A 434 9.75 -0.25 -10.85
CA ARG A 434 8.32 0.09 -11.00
C ARG A 434 7.53 -0.95 -11.81
N ASN A 435 8.14 -1.53 -12.85
CA ASN A 435 7.52 -2.56 -13.69
C ASN A 435 7.26 -3.90 -12.97
N GLN A 436 7.83 -4.11 -11.78
CA GLN A 436 7.59 -5.30 -10.95
C GLN A 436 6.37 -5.15 -10.05
N PHE A 437 5.71 -3.99 -10.06
CA PHE A 437 4.49 -3.74 -9.31
C PHE A 437 3.27 -3.91 -10.20
N ARG A 438 2.15 -4.34 -9.59
CA ARG A 438 0.90 -4.58 -10.31
C ARG A 438 0.35 -3.33 -11.01
N ASN A 439 0.47 -2.19 -10.33
CA ASN A 439 0.08 -0.87 -10.82
C ASN A 439 0.84 0.23 -10.06
N ASP A 440 0.69 1.45 -10.53
CA ASP A 440 1.40 2.62 -10.01
C ASP A 440 0.99 3.03 -8.61
N LEU A 441 -0.28 2.83 -8.23
CA LEU A 441 -0.73 3.12 -6.87
C LEU A 441 -0.07 2.18 -5.86
N ARG A 442 0.17 0.91 -6.24
CA ARG A 442 0.91 -0.06 -5.41
C ARG A 442 2.39 0.27 -5.32
N PHE A 443 3.03 0.61 -6.44
CA PHE A 443 4.39 1.10 -6.45
C PHE A 443 4.56 2.31 -5.51
N LEU A 444 3.69 3.31 -5.67
CA LEU A 444 3.72 4.53 -4.88
C LEU A 444 3.43 4.26 -3.39
N HIS A 445 2.46 3.41 -3.08
CA HIS A 445 2.15 3.03 -1.71
C HIS A 445 3.37 2.40 -1.02
N THR A 446 4.03 1.43 -1.67
CA THR A 446 5.24 0.79 -1.13
C THR A 446 6.37 1.81 -0.96
N MET A 447 6.63 2.64 -1.97
CA MET A 447 7.65 3.70 -1.86
C MET A 447 7.37 4.63 -0.68
N LEU A 448 6.13 5.08 -0.51
CA LEU A 448 5.72 5.95 0.60
C LEU A 448 5.81 5.25 1.96
N HIS A 449 5.56 3.94 2.03
CA HIS A 449 5.72 3.13 3.23
C HIS A 449 7.21 3.09 3.67
N GLU A 450 8.13 2.80 2.75
CA GLU A 450 9.58 2.81 3.08
C GLU A 450 10.07 4.23 3.44
N MET A 451 9.59 5.26 2.74
CA MET A 451 9.88 6.65 3.09
C MET A 451 9.27 7.06 4.44
N ALA A 452 8.16 6.45 4.83
CA ALA A 452 7.58 6.63 6.15
C ALA A 452 8.47 6.03 7.23
N HIS A 453 9.07 4.85 7.04
CA HIS A 453 10.15 4.36 7.92
C HIS A 453 11.34 5.32 7.95
N ALA A 454 11.79 5.79 6.78
CA ALA A 454 12.87 6.77 6.70
C ALA A 454 12.57 8.01 7.54
N SER A 455 11.33 8.52 7.56
CA SER A 455 10.96 9.67 8.40
C SER A 455 11.29 9.49 9.90
N GLY A 456 11.46 8.25 10.39
CA GLY A 456 11.81 7.90 11.76
C GLY A 456 13.29 7.97 12.11
N HIS A 457 14.19 8.14 11.15
CA HIS A 457 15.63 8.17 11.36
C HIS A 457 16.07 9.25 12.38
N LYS A 458 17.25 9.03 13.01
CA LYS A 458 17.84 9.89 14.04
C LYS A 458 18.03 11.35 13.61
N SER A 459 18.26 11.61 12.32
CA SER A 459 18.37 12.98 11.78
C SER A 459 17.02 13.66 11.50
N ARG A 460 15.91 12.90 11.57
CA ARG A 460 14.54 13.35 11.29
C ARG A 460 13.69 13.26 12.56
N ASN A 461 12.74 12.33 12.66
CA ASN A 461 11.84 12.25 13.81
C ASN A 461 12.39 11.45 15.00
N ASN A 462 13.52 10.75 14.83
CA ASN A 462 14.20 9.92 15.83
C ASN A 462 13.23 9.02 16.62
N ARG A 463 12.50 8.16 15.92
CA ARG A 463 11.51 7.22 16.50
C ARG A 463 12.22 6.03 17.11
N GLU A 464 12.01 5.81 18.41
CA GLU A 464 12.56 4.67 19.14
C GLU A 464 12.19 3.32 18.49
N LYS A 465 10.93 3.15 18.09
CA LYS A 465 10.41 1.88 17.56
C LYS A 465 11.02 1.43 16.23
N LEU A 466 11.57 2.36 15.45
CA LEU A 466 12.38 2.07 14.26
C LEU A 466 13.66 1.31 14.64
N TYR A 467 14.30 1.66 15.76
CA TYR A 467 15.57 1.08 16.18
C TYR A 467 15.39 -0.15 17.07
N THR A 468 14.26 -0.26 17.76
CA THR A 468 13.86 -1.43 18.56
C THR A 468 12.94 -2.38 17.78
N TYR A 469 12.93 -2.27 16.44
CA TYR A 469 11.97 -2.96 15.57
C TYR A 469 12.03 -4.49 15.70
N HIS A 470 13.24 -5.04 15.82
CA HIS A 470 13.46 -6.49 15.95
C HIS A 470 13.42 -6.99 17.41
N ASP A 471 13.29 -6.09 18.40
CA ASP A 471 13.35 -6.48 19.82
C ASP A 471 12.12 -7.31 20.21
N ASP A 472 10.92 -6.93 19.74
CA ASP A 472 9.70 -7.70 19.92
C ASP A 472 8.58 -7.32 18.93
N ILE A 473 7.56 -8.18 18.84
CA ILE A 473 6.44 -8.03 17.88
C ILE A 473 5.57 -6.79 18.11
N ALA A 474 5.49 -6.27 19.34
CA ALA A 474 4.71 -5.08 19.65
C ALA A 474 5.46 -3.83 19.18
N ASN A 475 6.77 -3.75 19.41
CA ASN A 475 7.61 -2.68 18.85
C ASN A 475 7.54 -2.66 17.33
N ARG A 476 7.64 -3.84 16.71
CA ARG A 476 7.45 -4.01 15.27
C ARG A 476 6.09 -3.47 14.83
N GLY A 477 5.01 -3.91 15.47
CA GLY A 477 3.66 -3.45 15.13
C GLY A 477 3.45 -1.95 15.32
N GLU A 478 4.07 -1.34 16.32
CA GLU A 478 4.00 0.12 16.53
C GLU A 478 4.66 0.90 15.37
N GLU A 479 5.83 0.47 14.90
CA GLU A 479 6.53 1.13 13.80
C GLU A 479 5.84 0.90 12.45
N GLU A 480 5.40 -0.33 12.17
CA GLU A 480 4.63 -0.67 10.96
C GLU A 480 3.33 0.12 10.87
N LEU A 481 2.56 0.15 11.96
CA LEU A 481 1.32 0.93 12.01
C LEU A 481 1.60 2.43 11.84
N THR A 482 2.72 2.92 12.40
CA THR A 482 3.14 4.31 12.19
C THR A 482 3.43 4.59 10.72
N ALA A 483 4.19 3.71 10.05
CA ALA A 483 4.58 3.86 8.65
C ALA A 483 3.36 3.81 7.72
N ASN A 484 2.48 2.82 7.89
CA ASN A 484 1.23 2.74 7.13
C ASN A 484 0.35 3.97 7.32
N ARG A 485 0.21 4.44 8.56
CA ARG A 485 -0.63 5.60 8.83
C ARG A 485 -0.09 6.85 8.16
N ILE A 486 1.24 7.04 8.13
CA ILE A 486 1.87 8.13 7.38
C ILE A 486 1.55 8.01 5.88
N CYS A 487 1.73 6.81 5.30
CA CYS A 487 1.45 6.55 3.89
C CYS A 487 -0.02 6.84 3.54
N ALA A 488 -0.96 6.33 4.35
CA ALA A 488 -2.38 6.56 4.19
C ALA A 488 -2.72 8.06 4.25
N LEU A 489 -2.13 8.81 5.18
CA LEU A 489 -2.33 10.26 5.28
C LEU A 489 -1.82 11.02 4.05
N VAL A 490 -0.67 10.61 3.49
CA VAL A 490 -0.16 11.18 2.24
C VAL A 490 -1.13 10.90 1.08
N ILE A 491 -1.52 9.65 0.90
CA ILE A 491 -2.42 9.24 -0.19
C ILE A 491 -3.80 9.91 -0.07
N GLU A 492 -4.29 10.11 1.16
CA GLU A 492 -5.55 10.82 1.40
C GLU A 492 -5.42 12.33 1.16
N LYS A 493 -4.34 12.95 1.63
CA LYS A 493 -4.08 14.40 1.50
C LYS A 493 -4.09 14.86 0.06
N TYR A 494 -3.47 14.07 -0.84
CA TYR A 494 -3.34 14.41 -2.25
C TYR A 494 -4.38 13.72 -3.15
N GLY A 495 -5.29 12.94 -2.57
CA GLY A 495 -6.42 12.29 -3.28
C GLY A 495 -5.99 11.17 -4.23
N LEU A 496 -4.84 10.51 -3.99
CA LEU A 496 -4.19 9.63 -4.97
C LEU A 496 -4.92 8.29 -5.18
N HIS A 497 -5.78 7.91 -4.24
CA HIS A 497 -6.60 6.70 -4.29
C HIS A 497 -7.99 6.95 -4.88
N GLU A 498 -8.34 8.18 -5.26
CA GLU A 498 -9.65 8.53 -5.83
C GLU A 498 -9.76 8.11 -7.30
N SER A 499 -9.77 6.79 -7.50
CA SER A 499 -9.81 6.10 -8.79
C SER A 499 -10.69 4.86 -8.69
N GLU A 500 -10.81 4.10 -9.78
CA GLU A 500 -11.43 2.76 -9.79
C GLU A 500 -10.72 1.76 -8.87
N LEU A 501 -9.50 2.05 -8.41
CA LEU A 501 -8.75 1.21 -7.48
C LEU A 501 -9.09 1.48 -6.01
N LYS A 502 -9.89 2.52 -5.72
CA LYS A 502 -10.19 3.02 -4.36
C LYS A 502 -10.58 1.90 -3.39
N ASP A 503 -11.66 1.19 -3.69
CA ASP A 503 -12.23 0.17 -2.80
C ASP A 503 -11.21 -0.95 -2.53
N SER A 504 -10.46 -1.34 -3.57
CA SER A 504 -9.42 -2.37 -3.44
C SER A 504 -8.24 -1.90 -2.61
N TYR A 505 -7.83 -0.63 -2.74
CA TYR A 505 -6.73 -0.04 -1.98
C TYR A 505 -7.11 0.10 -0.51
N GLU A 506 -8.28 0.67 -0.23
CA GLU A 506 -8.79 0.88 1.13
C GLU A 506 -8.96 -0.45 1.86
N ALA A 507 -9.63 -1.44 1.25
CA ALA A 507 -9.84 -2.74 1.89
C ALA A 507 -8.53 -3.43 2.31
N ASN A 508 -7.49 -3.33 1.48
CA ASN A 508 -6.20 -3.96 1.79
C ASN A 508 -5.46 -3.25 2.93
N ASN A 509 -5.44 -1.92 2.93
CA ASN A 509 -4.76 -1.16 3.97
C ASN A 509 -5.46 -1.27 5.32
N LEU A 510 -6.80 -1.29 5.32
CA LEU A 510 -7.61 -1.45 6.54
C LEU A 510 -7.30 -2.75 7.29
N VAL A 511 -7.20 -3.87 6.55
CA VAL A 511 -6.91 -5.19 7.13
C VAL A 511 -5.47 -5.22 7.66
N TYR A 512 -4.53 -4.69 6.88
CA TYR A 512 -3.11 -4.65 7.25
C TYR A 512 -2.88 -3.78 8.50
N ASP A 513 -3.47 -2.59 8.55
CA ASP A 513 -3.43 -1.70 9.72
C ASP A 513 -4.04 -2.33 10.96
N LEU A 514 -5.19 -3.02 10.82
CA LEU A 514 -5.83 -3.70 11.93
C LEU A 514 -4.96 -4.82 12.50
N GLY A 515 -4.25 -5.56 11.64
CA GLY A 515 -3.30 -6.60 12.04
C GLY A 515 -2.14 -6.05 12.87
N TRP A 516 -1.52 -4.97 12.39
CA TRP A 516 -0.42 -4.32 13.12
C TRP A 516 -0.86 -3.59 14.37
N ALA A 517 -2.04 -2.97 14.36
CA ALA A 517 -2.59 -2.34 15.53
C ALA A 517 -2.75 -3.31 16.69
N LYS A 518 -3.35 -4.49 16.44
CA LYS A 518 -3.46 -5.55 17.45
C LYS A 518 -2.13 -5.88 18.11
N ARG A 519 -1.07 -6.00 17.30
CA ARG A 519 0.30 -6.25 17.78
C ARG A 519 0.85 -5.04 18.57
N ALA A 520 0.64 -3.83 18.07
CA ALA A 520 1.11 -2.58 18.67
C ALA A 520 0.53 -2.32 20.07
N TYR A 521 -0.78 -2.59 20.27
CA TYR A 521 -1.45 -2.30 21.54
C TYR A 521 -1.54 -3.51 22.49
N GLU A 522 -1.04 -4.68 22.11
CA GLU A 522 -1.12 -5.92 22.91
C GLU A 522 -0.54 -5.75 24.32
N LYS A 523 0.59 -5.06 24.44
CA LYS A 523 1.26 -4.82 25.74
C LYS A 523 0.81 -3.54 26.44
N ASN A 524 0.41 -2.52 25.69
CA ASN A 524 0.16 -1.18 26.22
C ASN A 524 -0.85 -0.45 25.34
N PRO A 525 -2.15 -0.44 25.66
CA PRO A 525 -3.18 0.30 24.91
C PRO A 525 -2.80 1.73 24.51
N LEU A 526 -2.10 2.45 25.40
CA LEU A 526 -1.69 3.82 25.15
C LEU A 526 -0.57 3.95 24.09
N SER A 527 0.07 2.86 23.64
CA SER A 527 1.01 2.89 22.51
C SER A 527 0.33 3.43 21.25
N LEU A 528 -0.96 3.16 21.06
CA LEU A 528 -1.73 3.66 19.93
C LEU A 528 -1.79 5.20 19.89
N LEU A 529 -1.82 5.86 21.06
CA LEU A 529 -1.70 7.31 21.16
C LEU A 529 -0.33 7.80 20.68
N ASP A 530 0.73 7.05 20.97
CA ASP A 530 2.09 7.38 20.57
C ASP A 530 2.28 7.12 19.07
N THR A 531 1.78 6.00 18.54
CA THR A 531 1.72 5.68 17.11
C THR A 531 1.01 6.76 16.30
N ILE A 532 -0.22 7.15 16.68
CA ILE A 532 -0.97 8.19 15.97
C ILE A 532 -0.22 9.53 16.02
N GLY A 533 0.34 9.89 17.17
CA GLY A 533 1.13 11.12 17.31
C GLY A 533 2.40 11.10 16.45
N ASN A 534 3.13 9.99 16.46
CA ASN A 534 4.34 9.80 15.66
C ASN A 534 4.03 9.82 14.16
N ALA A 535 2.90 9.23 13.75
CA ALA A 535 2.43 9.25 12.38
C ALA A 535 2.11 10.68 11.92
N GLU A 536 1.44 11.49 12.76
CA GLU A 536 1.18 12.91 12.44
C GLU A 536 2.48 13.71 12.23
N PHE A 537 3.51 13.47 13.04
CA PHE A 537 4.81 14.14 12.87
C PHE A 537 5.56 13.66 11.62
N GLY A 538 5.59 12.35 11.37
CA GLY A 538 6.18 11.77 10.17
C GLY A 538 5.48 12.25 8.90
N PHE A 539 4.15 12.28 8.92
CA PHE A 539 3.31 12.83 7.87
C PHE A 539 3.65 14.29 7.60
N LYS A 540 3.67 15.16 8.62
CA LYS A 540 4.01 16.59 8.43
C LYS A 540 5.40 16.81 7.84
N SER A 541 6.38 16.05 8.30
CA SER A 541 7.76 16.10 7.79
C SER A 541 7.81 15.74 6.30
N LEU A 542 7.14 14.64 5.93
CA LEU A 542 7.09 14.18 4.54
C LEU A 542 6.23 15.09 3.66
N GLN A 543 5.09 15.57 4.18
CA GLN A 543 4.20 16.51 3.51
C GLN A 543 4.95 17.81 3.18
N GLN A 544 5.72 18.37 4.12
CA GLN A 544 6.50 19.58 3.87
C GLN A 544 7.49 19.39 2.70
N ALA A 545 8.17 18.24 2.64
CA ALA A 545 9.09 17.94 1.55
C ALA A 545 8.36 17.76 0.21
N ILE A 546 7.23 17.03 0.22
CA ILE A 546 6.40 16.81 -0.97
C ILE A 546 5.82 18.13 -1.48
N ASP A 547 5.21 18.94 -0.62
CA ASP A 547 4.63 20.24 -0.99
C ASP A 547 5.70 21.14 -1.64
N ALA A 548 6.89 21.24 -1.03
CA ALA A 548 8.01 22.01 -1.58
C ALA A 548 8.46 21.49 -2.97
N LYS A 549 8.43 20.17 -3.18
CA LYS A 549 8.79 19.56 -4.47
C LYS A 549 7.72 19.76 -5.55
N LEU A 550 6.45 19.65 -5.18
CA LEU A 550 5.34 19.92 -6.08
C LEU A 550 5.26 21.41 -6.45
N GLU A 551 5.60 22.32 -5.52
CA GLU A 551 5.77 23.75 -5.78
C GLU A 551 6.93 24.00 -6.75
N GLN A 552 8.08 23.38 -6.52
CA GLN A 552 9.24 23.48 -7.41
C GLN A 552 8.90 23.05 -8.84
N LYS A 553 8.08 22.00 -8.99
CA LYS A 553 7.58 21.51 -10.28
C LYS A 553 6.37 22.28 -10.83
N ASN A 554 5.85 23.28 -10.11
CA ASN A 554 4.67 24.06 -10.45
C ASN A 554 3.38 23.22 -10.66
N VAL A 555 3.26 22.11 -9.93
CA VAL A 555 2.12 21.16 -10.03
C VAL A 555 1.34 21.01 -8.72
N LEU A 556 1.74 21.69 -7.63
CA LEU A 556 1.03 21.61 -6.33
C LEU A 556 -0.48 21.92 -6.47
N HIS A 557 -0.83 22.87 -7.34
CA HIS A 557 -2.22 23.27 -7.61
C HIS A 557 -3.12 22.12 -8.12
N LEU A 558 -2.55 21.05 -8.67
CA LEU A 558 -3.28 19.86 -9.11
C LEU A 558 -3.73 18.98 -7.93
N PHE A 559 -3.06 19.13 -6.77
CA PHE A 559 -3.25 18.30 -5.58
C PHE A 559 -3.80 19.10 -4.38
N THR A 560 -3.79 20.43 -4.43
CA THR A 560 -4.42 21.26 -3.41
C THR A 560 -5.94 21.27 -3.55
N LYS A 561 -6.62 21.22 -2.41
CA LYS A 561 -8.07 21.46 -2.33
C LYS A 561 -8.35 22.91 -2.69
N ASN A 562 -9.41 23.17 -3.46
CA ASN A 562 -10.00 24.51 -3.50
C ASN A 562 -10.63 24.76 -2.12
N ASP A 563 -9.86 25.30 -1.18
CA ASP A 563 -10.39 25.69 0.12
C ASP A 563 -11.38 26.84 -0.09
N VAL A 564 -12.62 26.68 0.40
CA VAL A 564 -13.58 27.78 0.48
C VAL A 564 -13.01 28.78 1.48
N GLU A 565 -12.64 29.99 1.02
CA GLU A 565 -12.16 31.05 1.89
C GLU A 565 -13.17 31.31 3.02
N PHE A 566 -12.71 31.20 4.27
CA PHE A 566 -13.50 31.55 5.44
C PHE A 566 -13.47 33.08 5.60
N GLU A 567 -14.60 33.75 5.38
CA GLU A 567 -14.79 35.10 5.88
C GLU A 567 -14.70 35.05 7.42
N GLY A 568 -13.53 35.37 7.95
CA GLY A 568 -13.31 35.51 9.38
C GLY A 568 -14.24 36.59 9.92
N MET A 569 -15.33 36.20 10.57
CA MET A 569 -16.21 37.17 11.22
C MET A 569 -15.47 37.82 12.39
N GLU A 570 -15.49 39.16 12.42
CA GLU A 570 -14.82 39.93 13.47
C GLU A 570 -15.26 39.49 14.88
N PRO A 571 -14.31 39.25 15.80
CA PRO A 571 -14.64 38.96 17.18
C PRO A 571 -15.29 40.19 17.83
N LYS A 572 -16.59 40.13 18.12
CA LYS A 572 -17.28 41.21 18.86
C LYS A 572 -17.46 40.91 20.34
N THR A 573 -16.81 41.76 21.13
CA THR A 573 -16.98 42.12 22.56
C THR A 573 -16.78 41.03 23.60
N GLN A 574 -15.77 41.28 24.45
CA GLN A 574 -15.43 40.54 25.67
C GLN A 574 -16.67 40.38 26.56
N VAL A 575 -17.16 39.15 26.69
CA VAL A 575 -18.11 38.81 27.76
C VAL A 575 -17.37 38.84 29.09
N ALA A 576 -17.90 39.61 30.05
CA ALA A 576 -17.27 39.83 31.35
C ALA A 576 -17.03 38.50 32.09
N LYS A 577 -15.84 38.37 32.69
CA LYS A 577 -15.32 37.21 33.45
C LYS A 577 -16.19 36.67 34.61
N LYS A 578 -17.41 37.18 34.85
CA LYS A 578 -18.16 36.93 36.08
C LYS A 578 -18.91 35.61 36.16
N ASP A 579 -19.04 34.84 35.07
CA ASP A 579 -19.76 33.55 35.10
C ASP A 579 -18.84 32.32 35.23
N TYR A 580 -17.52 32.52 35.38
CA TYR A 580 -16.57 31.41 35.58
C TYR A 580 -16.39 31.05 37.05
N ASN A 581 -17.49 30.70 37.73
CA ASN A 581 -17.45 30.00 39.01
C ASN A 581 -18.42 28.82 38.96
N ARG A 582 -18.01 27.72 38.33
CA ARG A 582 -18.63 26.41 38.61
C ARG A 582 -18.17 25.98 39.99
N SER A 583 -19.10 26.01 40.93
CA SER A 583 -18.94 25.39 42.25
C SER A 583 -18.60 23.91 42.08
N ASN A 584 -17.41 23.51 42.52
CA ASN A 584 -17.10 22.12 42.84
C ASN A 584 -18.01 21.68 43.99
N LYS A 585 -19.20 21.15 43.69
CA LYS A 585 -19.95 20.33 44.65
C LYS A 585 -19.62 18.88 44.38
N SER A 586 -18.60 18.39 45.08
CA SER A 586 -18.38 16.97 45.33
C SER A 586 -19.65 16.38 45.95
N THR A 587 -20.32 15.48 45.23
CA THR A 587 -21.36 14.62 45.77
C THR A 587 -20.76 13.26 46.12
N TYR A 588 -20.09 13.20 47.27
CA TYR A 588 -19.90 11.94 48.01
C TYR A 588 -20.23 12.23 49.49
N LYS A 589 -21.51 12.09 49.84
CA LYS A 589 -21.91 11.86 51.24
C LYS A 589 -22.40 10.41 51.32
N GLN A 590 -21.61 9.62 52.03
CA GLN A 590 -21.93 8.28 52.48
C GLN A 590 -23.32 8.25 53.14
N LYS A 591 -24.17 7.31 52.72
CA LYS A 591 -25.20 6.75 53.62
C LYS A 591 -24.56 5.58 54.34
N VAL A 592 -24.19 5.80 55.59
CA VAL A 592 -24.08 4.76 56.61
C VAL A 592 -25.16 5.10 57.62
N THR A 593 -26.11 4.19 57.82
CA THR A 593 -26.45 3.57 59.11
C THR A 593 -27.83 2.90 59.03
N ALA A 594 -27.86 1.65 59.53
CA ALA A 594 -28.97 0.87 60.09
C ALA A 594 -30.29 0.80 59.32
#